data_AF-A0AA95N1K6-F1
#
_entry.id   AF-A0AA95N1K6-F1
#
_cell.length_a   1.000
_cell.length_b   1.000
_cell.length_c   1.000
_cell.angle_alpha   90.00
_cell.angle_beta   90.00
_cell.angle_gamma   90.00
#
_symmetry.space_group_name_H-M   'P 1'
#
loop_
_entity.id
_entity.type
_entity.pdbx_description
1 polymer ?
#
loop_
_entity_poly.entity_id
_entity_poly.type
_entity_poly.pdbx_seq_one_letter_code
_entity_poly.pdbx_strand_id
1 'polypeptide(L)'
;MYQLISKTLLNCYNEELTYTKFALDESNLDLKITLRELADLQKALNEATIFSITDRDDRISYVNEKFCDLYKYTREELIGKKLKQVFINLIKSSIEAMPTGGNIKHNGNGLGLMVSYKIIQNHKGTINVKSKLNQGTSCIITFNKKTKREAFNL
;
A
#
# COMPACT_ATOMS: atom_id res chain seq x y z
N MET A 1 37.64 -57.71 -11.04
CA MET A 1 38.11 -56.31 -11.24
C MET A 1 36.97 -55.39 -11.68
N TYR A 2 36.29 -55.65 -12.80
CA TYR A 2 35.14 -54.84 -13.29
C TYR A 2 33.99 -54.66 -12.29
N GLN A 3 33.55 -55.73 -11.61
CA GLN A 3 32.47 -55.63 -10.59
C GLN A 3 32.83 -54.72 -9.41
N LEU A 4 34.10 -54.65 -9.04
CA LEU A 4 34.55 -53.82 -7.93
C LEU A 4 34.53 -52.33 -8.34
N ILE A 5 35.04 -52.02 -9.53
CA ILE A 5 35.04 -50.66 -10.09
C ILE A 5 33.60 -50.14 -10.24
N SER A 6 32.70 -50.96 -10.78
CA SER A 6 31.29 -50.59 -10.95
C SER A 6 30.59 -50.30 -9.62
N LYS A 7 30.90 -51.07 -8.56
CA LYS A 7 30.32 -50.87 -7.23
C LYS A 7 30.84 -49.58 -6.59
N THR A 8 32.14 -49.29 -6.72
CA THR A 8 32.73 -48.04 -6.19
C THR A 8 32.17 -46.82 -6.90
N LEU A 9 32.02 -46.87 -8.24
CA LEU A 9 31.47 -45.76 -9.01
C LEU A 9 30.02 -45.45 -8.60
N LEU A 10 29.20 -46.48 -8.43
CA LEU A 10 27.82 -46.35 -7.98
C LEU A 10 27.72 -45.73 -6.57
N ASN A 11 28.62 -46.10 -5.66
CA ASN A 11 28.68 -45.51 -4.33
C ASN A 11 29.03 -44.01 -4.37
N CYS A 12 30.03 -43.61 -5.16
CA CYS A 12 30.36 -42.19 -5.34
C CYS A 12 29.18 -41.39 -5.89
N TYR A 13 28.48 -41.91 -6.90
CA TYR A 13 27.28 -41.25 -7.44
C TYR A 13 26.16 -41.11 -6.40
N ASN A 14 25.93 -42.14 -5.58
CA ASN A 14 24.91 -42.10 -4.53
C ASN A 14 25.25 -41.10 -3.41
N GLU A 15 26.53 -40.98 -3.06
CA GLU A 15 27.00 -39.97 -2.10
C GLU A 15 26.76 -38.56 -2.66
N GLU A 16 27.18 -38.29 -3.90
CA GLU A 16 26.97 -37.00 -4.57
C GLU A 16 25.47 -36.65 -4.69
N LEU A 17 24.62 -37.63 -5.02
CA LEU A 17 23.16 -37.47 -5.05
C LEU A 17 22.58 -37.15 -3.67
N THR A 18 23.17 -37.72 -2.61
CA THR A 18 22.75 -37.47 -1.23
C THR A 18 23.10 -36.04 -0.81
N TYR A 19 24.32 -35.58 -1.09
CA TYR A 19 24.73 -34.20 -0.80
C TYR A 19 23.88 -33.16 -1.53
N THR A 20 23.63 -33.37 -2.81
CA THR A 20 22.78 -32.46 -3.61
C THR A 20 21.35 -32.42 -3.11
N LYS A 21 20.79 -33.56 -2.68
CA LYS A 21 19.47 -33.63 -2.07
C LYS A 21 19.39 -32.85 -0.75
N PHE A 22 20.39 -32.98 0.12
CA PHE A 22 20.44 -32.21 1.36
C PHE A 22 20.50 -30.69 1.12
N ALA A 23 21.36 -30.24 0.21
CA ALA A 23 21.45 -28.81 -0.14
C ALA A 23 20.14 -28.29 -0.76
N LEU A 24 19.46 -29.12 -1.56
CA LEU A 24 18.16 -28.77 -2.13
C LEU A 24 17.07 -28.65 -1.07
N ASP A 25 17.03 -29.57 -0.10
CA ASP A 25 16.07 -29.55 1.00
C ASP A 25 16.29 -28.32 1.91
N GLU A 26 17.54 -27.95 2.17
CA GLU A 26 17.90 -26.72 2.89
C GLU A 26 17.42 -25.47 2.14
N SER A 27 17.74 -25.37 0.85
CA SER A 27 17.29 -24.24 0.02
C SER A 27 15.76 -24.13 -0.07
N ASN A 28 15.06 -25.28 -0.12
CA ASN A 28 13.60 -25.30 -0.10
C ASN A 28 13.02 -24.83 1.24
N LEU A 29 13.69 -25.11 2.35
CA LEU A 29 13.29 -24.64 3.67
C LEU A 29 13.45 -23.12 3.75
N ASP A 30 14.59 -22.59 3.34
CA ASP A 30 14.86 -21.15 3.30
C ASP A 30 13.85 -20.42 2.42
N LEU A 31 13.58 -20.94 1.23
CA LEU A 31 12.58 -20.37 0.32
C LEU A 31 11.21 -20.28 0.98
N LYS A 32 10.81 -21.32 1.72
CA LYS A 32 9.53 -21.35 2.43
C LYS A 32 9.47 -20.32 3.55
N ILE A 33 10.58 -20.05 4.23
CA ILE A 33 10.69 -19.01 5.25
C ILE A 33 10.58 -17.63 4.60
N THR A 34 11.38 -17.34 3.56
CA THR A 34 11.33 -16.05 2.86
C THR A 34 9.94 -15.75 2.29
N LEU A 35 9.25 -16.76 1.75
CA LEU A 35 7.88 -16.59 1.26
C LEU A 35 6.91 -16.18 2.36
N ARG A 36 7.09 -16.71 3.57
CA ARG A 36 6.26 -16.34 4.72
C ARG A 36 6.51 -14.90 5.15
N GLU A 37 7.77 -14.48 5.21
CA GLU A 37 8.14 -13.10 5.53
C GLU A 37 7.56 -12.10 4.53
N LEU A 38 7.62 -12.41 3.23
CA LEU A 38 7.04 -11.58 2.18
C LEU A 38 5.52 -11.45 2.32
N ALA A 39 4.82 -12.53 2.67
CA ALA A 39 3.39 -12.51 2.90
C ALA A 39 3.02 -11.63 4.10
N ASP A 40 3.79 -11.72 5.20
CA ASP A 40 3.56 -10.90 6.39
C ASP A 40 3.83 -9.41 6.11
N LEU A 41 4.87 -9.08 5.35
CA LEU A 41 5.14 -7.72 4.90
C LEU A 41 4.03 -7.17 3.98
N GLN A 42 3.56 -7.98 3.04
CA GLN A 42 2.46 -7.60 2.15
C GLN A 42 1.19 -7.30 2.94
N LYS A 43 0.90 -8.12 3.96
CA LYS A 43 -0.24 -7.92 4.85
C LYS A 43 -0.10 -6.63 5.65
N ALA A 44 1.06 -6.38 6.25
CA ALA A 44 1.31 -5.16 7.01
C ALA A 44 1.14 -3.89 6.15
N LEU A 45 1.66 -3.90 4.92
CA LEU A 45 1.47 -2.81 3.96
C LEU A 45 0.00 -2.58 3.59
N ASN A 46 -0.74 -3.67 3.32
CA ASN A 46 -2.16 -3.62 3.00
C ASN A 46 -3.01 -3.01 4.12
N GLU A 47 -2.69 -3.29 5.38
CA GLU A 47 -3.43 -2.79 6.54
C GLU A 47 -3.03 -1.36 6.93
N ALA A 48 -1.75 -0.99 6.73
CA ALA A 48 -1.18 0.26 7.25
C ALA A 48 -1.37 1.48 6.33
N THR A 49 -1.55 1.29 5.02
CA THR A 49 -1.51 2.39 4.05
C THR A 49 -2.69 2.37 3.07
N ILE A 50 -3.07 3.53 2.56
CA ILE A 50 -3.98 3.64 1.40
C ILE A 50 -3.09 3.73 0.17
N PHE A 51 -3.09 2.72 -0.70
CA PHE A 51 -2.26 2.74 -1.89
C PHE A 51 -2.91 2.06 -3.10
N SER A 52 -2.52 2.54 -4.28
CA SER A 52 -2.89 2.00 -5.58
C SER A 52 -1.65 1.91 -6.44
N ILE A 53 -1.58 0.93 -7.33
CA ILE A 53 -0.55 0.82 -8.36
C ILE A 53 -1.21 1.22 -9.68
N THR A 54 -0.49 1.99 -10.50
CA THR A 54 -0.93 2.38 -11.84
C THR A 54 0.04 1.89 -12.89
N ASP A 55 -0.47 1.71 -14.11
CA ASP A 55 0.38 1.54 -15.29
C ASP A 55 1.00 2.89 -15.73
N ARG A 56 1.69 2.87 -16.89
CA ARG A 56 2.33 4.07 -17.47
C ARG A 56 1.35 5.13 -17.97
N ASP A 57 0.08 4.78 -18.15
CA ASP A 57 -1.00 5.67 -18.60
C ASP A 57 -1.91 6.16 -17.45
N ASP A 58 -1.41 6.04 -16.20
CA ASP A 58 -2.10 6.34 -14.94
C ASP A 58 -3.38 5.52 -14.70
N ARG A 59 -3.53 4.38 -15.38
CA ARG A 59 -4.66 3.49 -15.14
C ARG A 59 -4.36 2.59 -13.96
N ILE A 60 -5.32 2.48 -13.05
CA ILE A 60 -5.20 1.67 -11.84
C ILE A 60 -5.07 0.19 -12.24
N SER A 61 -3.95 -0.43 -11.90
CA SER A 61 -3.68 -1.86 -12.09
C SER A 61 -3.91 -2.65 -10.79
N TYR A 62 -3.81 -2.00 -9.63
CA TYR A 62 -4.08 -2.60 -8.32
C TYR A 62 -4.57 -1.56 -7.31
N VAL A 63 -5.46 -1.97 -6.41
CA VAL A 63 -5.88 -1.22 -5.21
C VAL A 63 -5.97 -2.16 -4.01
N ASN A 64 -5.49 -1.67 -2.87
CA ASN A 64 -5.66 -2.37 -1.60
C ASN A 64 -7.05 -2.08 -0.99
N GLU A 65 -7.46 -2.87 0.01
CA GLU A 65 -8.80 -2.74 0.60
C GLU A 65 -9.03 -1.39 1.26
N LYS A 66 -8.01 -0.81 1.91
CA LYS A 66 -8.12 0.52 2.53
C LYS A 66 -8.42 1.61 1.50
N PHE A 67 -7.94 1.47 0.28
CA PHE A 67 -8.30 2.36 -0.82
C PHE A 67 -9.80 2.21 -1.15
N CYS A 68 -10.29 0.99 -1.36
CA CYS A 68 -11.71 0.74 -1.64
C CYS A 68 -12.61 1.25 -0.51
N ASP A 69 -12.27 0.94 0.75
CA ASP A 69 -13.01 1.36 1.94
C ASP A 69 -13.10 2.88 2.05
N LEU A 70 -12.02 3.57 1.70
CA LEU A 70 -11.95 5.01 1.79
C LEU A 70 -12.76 5.67 0.68
N TYR A 71 -12.57 5.25 -0.57
CA TYR A 71 -13.21 5.89 -1.71
C TYR A 71 -14.65 5.39 -1.95
N LYS A 72 -15.07 4.33 -1.25
CA LYS A 72 -16.39 3.68 -1.38
C LYS A 72 -16.70 3.19 -2.79
N TYR A 73 -15.67 2.76 -3.51
CA TYR A 73 -15.77 2.07 -4.79
C TYR A 73 -15.27 0.64 -4.61
N THR A 74 -15.82 -0.28 -5.39
CA THR A 74 -15.27 -1.64 -5.45
C THR A 74 -13.98 -1.66 -6.27
N ARG A 75 -13.20 -2.72 -6.11
CA ARG A 75 -11.96 -2.88 -6.88
C ARG A 75 -12.26 -2.90 -8.38
N GLU A 76 -13.31 -3.62 -8.78
CA GLU A 76 -13.75 -3.81 -10.17
C GLU A 76 -14.13 -2.48 -10.82
N GLU A 77 -14.72 -1.56 -10.06
CA GLU A 77 -15.04 -0.22 -10.53
C GLU A 77 -13.79 0.65 -10.71
N LEU A 78 -12.69 0.35 -10.00
CA LEU A 78 -11.46 1.15 -10.02
C LEU A 78 -10.47 0.66 -11.07
N ILE A 79 -10.34 -0.66 -11.27
CA ILE A 79 -9.37 -1.24 -12.20
C ILE A 79 -9.56 -0.68 -13.62
N GLY A 80 -8.45 -0.28 -14.26
CA GLY A 80 -8.43 0.25 -15.62
C GLY A 80 -8.87 1.71 -15.75
N LYS A 81 -9.45 2.33 -14.71
CA LYS A 81 -9.76 3.76 -14.71
C LYS A 81 -8.51 4.59 -14.45
N LYS A 82 -8.46 5.77 -15.05
CA LYS A 82 -7.41 6.76 -14.74
C LYS A 82 -7.60 7.27 -13.32
N LEU A 83 -6.53 7.27 -12.53
CA LEU A 83 -6.56 7.70 -11.13
C LEU A 83 -7.15 9.11 -10.98
N LYS A 84 -6.72 10.06 -11.81
CA LYS A 84 -7.24 11.44 -11.84
C LYS A 84 -8.77 11.50 -12.07
N GLN A 85 -9.31 10.64 -12.92
CA GLN A 85 -10.75 10.63 -13.21
C GLN A 85 -11.56 10.10 -12.03
N VAL A 86 -11.04 9.11 -11.30
CA VAL A 86 -11.66 8.60 -10.06
C VAL A 86 -11.78 9.72 -9.03
N PHE A 87 -10.72 10.52 -8.83
CA PHE A 87 -10.77 11.69 -7.95
C PHE A 87 -11.81 12.73 -8.38
N ILE A 88 -11.89 13.03 -9.68
CA ILE A 88 -12.88 13.96 -10.22
C ILE A 88 -14.30 13.43 -9.99
N ASN A 89 -14.53 12.13 -10.20
CA ASN A 89 -15.85 11.53 -9.99
C ASN A 89 -16.27 11.62 -8.53
N LEU A 90 -15.36 11.37 -7.58
CA LEU A 90 -15.64 11.52 -6.15
C LEU A 90 -16.10 12.94 -5.79
N ILE A 91 -15.43 13.96 -6.34
CA ILE A 91 -15.79 15.37 -6.12
C ILE A 91 -17.17 15.66 -6.73
N LYS A 92 -17.43 15.21 -7.96
CA LYS A 92 -18.73 15.39 -8.62
C LYS A 92 -19.85 14.76 -7.83
N SER A 93 -19.71 13.50 -7.42
CA SER A 93 -20.70 12.81 -6.60
C SER A 93 -20.95 13.52 -5.27
N SER A 94 -19.92 14.12 -4.66
CA SER A 94 -20.07 14.88 -3.41
C SER A 94 -20.84 16.19 -3.60
N ILE A 95 -20.63 16.89 -4.72
CA ILE A 95 -21.37 18.12 -5.07
C ILE A 95 -22.82 17.79 -5.43
N GLU A 96 -23.03 16.74 -6.23
CA GLU A 96 -24.35 16.26 -6.63
C GLU A 96 -25.19 15.76 -5.46
N ALA A 97 -24.55 15.14 -4.45
CA ALA A 97 -25.22 14.74 -3.22
C ALA A 97 -25.62 15.91 -2.31
N MET A 98 -25.03 17.10 -2.52
CA MET A 98 -25.30 18.32 -1.76
C MET A 98 -25.59 19.52 -2.68
N PRO A 99 -26.64 19.46 -3.53
CA PRO A 99 -26.88 20.44 -4.59
C PRO A 99 -27.22 21.85 -4.06
N THR A 100 -27.70 21.95 -2.81
CA THR A 100 -28.02 23.21 -2.13
C THR A 100 -27.03 23.56 -1.01
N GLY A 101 -25.94 22.80 -0.88
CA GLY A 101 -25.03 22.86 0.26
C GLY A 101 -25.63 22.24 1.53
N GLY A 102 -24.99 22.45 2.69
CA GLY A 102 -25.48 21.93 3.97
C GLY A 102 -24.46 22.06 5.10
N ASN A 103 -24.95 22.01 6.35
CA ASN A 103 -24.09 21.94 7.52
C ASN A 103 -23.65 20.48 7.73
N ILE A 104 -22.35 20.22 7.74
CA ILE A 104 -21.80 18.88 7.98
C ILE A 104 -21.99 18.56 9.46
N LYS A 105 -23.14 17.97 9.80
CA LYS A 105 -23.33 17.35 11.11
C LYS A 105 -22.54 16.04 11.11
N HIS A 106 -21.86 15.76 12.22
CA HIS A 106 -20.93 14.65 12.40
C HIS A 106 -21.67 13.30 12.38
N ASN A 107 -22.23 12.92 11.24
CA ASN A 107 -22.83 11.62 10.94
C ASN A 107 -22.87 11.31 9.43
N GLY A 108 -22.33 12.17 8.57
CA GLY A 108 -22.07 11.88 7.15
C GLY A 108 -20.60 11.53 6.94
N ASN A 109 -20.30 10.60 6.01
CA ASN A 109 -19.02 9.91 5.95
C ASN A 109 -17.77 10.81 5.75
N GLY A 110 -17.91 12.10 5.42
CA GLY A 110 -16.89 13.14 5.64
C GLY A 110 -15.48 12.82 5.11
N LEU A 111 -15.38 12.00 4.05
CA LEU A 111 -14.16 11.26 3.70
C LEU A 111 -13.03 12.20 3.28
N GLY A 112 -13.32 13.27 2.53
CA GLY A 112 -12.30 14.22 2.09
C GLY A 112 -11.65 14.99 3.25
N LEU A 113 -12.46 15.40 4.23
CA LEU A 113 -11.95 16.03 5.44
C LEU A 113 -11.25 15.01 6.34
N MET A 114 -11.80 13.80 6.48
CA MET A 114 -11.18 12.72 7.27
C MET A 114 -9.81 12.32 6.74
N VAL A 115 -9.66 12.19 5.41
CA VAL A 115 -8.38 11.89 4.75
C VAL A 115 -7.41 13.03 4.94
N SER A 116 -7.86 14.26 4.71
CA SER A 116 -7.03 15.44 4.97
C SER A 116 -6.58 15.49 6.43
N TYR A 117 -7.50 15.23 7.37
CA TYR A 117 -7.22 15.20 8.80
C TYR A 117 -6.20 14.11 9.16
N LYS A 118 -6.35 12.91 8.58
CA LYS A 118 -5.44 11.78 8.82
C LYS A 118 -4.05 12.01 8.25
N ILE A 119 -3.95 12.56 7.03
CA ILE A 119 -2.68 12.95 6.41
C ILE A 119 -2.00 14.03 7.27
N ILE A 120 -2.75 15.06 7.68
CA ILE A 120 -2.21 16.15 8.49
C ILE A 120 -1.69 15.63 9.84
N GLN A 121 -2.45 14.77 10.53
CA GLN A 121 -2.03 14.14 11.78
C GLN A 121 -0.80 13.23 11.63
N ASN A 122 -0.75 12.37 10.60
CA ASN A 122 0.39 11.49 10.35
C ASN A 122 1.68 12.28 10.11
N HIS A 123 1.57 13.48 9.54
CA HIS A 123 2.68 14.40 9.34
C HIS A 123 2.91 15.35 10.54
N LYS A 124 2.31 15.06 11.70
CA LYS A 124 2.38 15.89 12.93
C LYS A 124 1.97 17.34 12.69
N GLY A 125 1.10 17.57 11.71
CA GLY A 125 0.52 18.87 11.41
C GLY A 125 -0.80 19.09 12.14
N THR A 126 -1.33 20.31 12.02
CA THR A 126 -2.63 20.72 12.58
C THR A 126 -3.47 21.42 11.50
N ILE A 127 -4.79 21.37 11.66
CA ILE A 127 -5.75 22.06 10.78
C ILE A 127 -6.71 22.91 11.62
N ASN A 128 -6.96 24.14 11.17
CA ASN A 128 -7.92 25.05 11.78
C ASN A 128 -8.87 25.59 10.70
N VAL A 129 -10.17 25.58 10.95
CA VAL A 129 -11.20 25.94 9.97
C VAL A 129 -11.99 27.14 10.47
N LYS A 130 -12.04 28.20 9.67
CA LYS A 130 -12.85 29.40 9.90
C LYS A 130 -13.87 29.52 8.77
N SER A 131 -15.16 29.52 9.09
CA SER A 131 -16.22 29.66 8.10
C SER A 131 -17.27 30.66 8.56
N LYS A 132 -17.82 31.42 7.61
CA LYS A 132 -18.97 32.31 7.82
C LYS A 132 -19.96 32.11 6.68
N LEU A 133 -21.25 32.01 7.02
CA LEU A 133 -22.32 31.83 6.05
C LEU A 133 -22.26 32.95 4.98
N ASN A 134 -22.35 32.58 3.70
CA ASN A 134 -22.25 33.47 2.54
C ASN A 134 -20.92 34.25 2.39
N GLN A 135 -19.88 33.90 3.16
CA GLN A 135 -18.53 34.52 3.05
C GLN A 135 -17.43 33.49 2.76
N GLY A 136 -17.81 32.21 2.62
CA GLY A 136 -16.90 31.12 2.33
C GLY A 136 -16.23 30.50 3.56
N THR A 137 -15.29 29.59 3.30
CA THR A 137 -14.56 28.81 4.31
C THR A 137 -13.06 28.94 4.09
N SER A 138 -12.32 29.26 5.14
CA SER A 138 -10.86 29.31 5.19
C SER A 138 -10.33 28.15 6.03
N CYS A 139 -9.50 27.31 5.45
CA CYS A 139 -8.79 26.22 6.13
C CYS A 139 -7.31 26.57 6.22
N ILE A 140 -6.75 26.56 7.44
CA ILE A 140 -5.35 26.84 7.73
C ILE A 140 -4.70 25.54 8.17
N ILE A 141 -3.69 25.08 7.43
CA ILE A 141 -2.95 23.85 7.72
C ILE A 141 -1.52 24.22 8.11
N THR A 142 -1.08 23.73 9.26
CA THR A 142 0.26 23.99 9.80
C THR A 142 1.03 22.67 9.88
N PHE A 143 2.25 22.64 9.35
CA PHE A 143 3.16 21.50 9.50
C PHE A 143 4.43 21.94 10.23
N ASN A 144 4.96 21.04 11.06
CA ASN A 144 6.26 21.26 11.68
C ASN A 144 7.35 21.14 10.62
N LYS A 145 8.15 22.21 10.44
CA LYS A 145 9.27 22.21 9.50
C LYS A 145 10.31 21.19 9.99
N LYS A 146 10.65 20.19 9.18
CA LYS A 146 11.83 19.35 9.46
C LYS A 146 13.07 20.22 9.33
N THR A 147 13.86 20.31 10.39
CA THR A 147 15.19 20.93 10.40
C THR A 147 16.07 20.19 9.38
N LYS A 148 16.65 20.90 8.41
CA LYS A 148 17.68 20.33 7.53
C LYS A 148 19.03 20.34 8.27
N ARG A 149 19.80 19.25 8.08
CA ARG A 149 21.19 18.95 8.48
C ARG A 149 21.40 18.42 9.91
N GLU A 150 21.47 17.10 10.02
CA GLU A 150 22.73 16.48 10.46
C GLU A 150 23.43 16.06 9.17
N ALA A 151 24.45 16.84 8.79
CA ALA A 151 25.41 16.42 7.80
C ALA A 151 26.15 15.21 8.38
N PHE A 152 26.39 14.21 7.54
CA PHE A 152 27.46 13.24 7.71
C PHE A 152 28.68 13.90 8.39
N ASN A 153 28.98 13.49 9.61
CA ASN A 153 30.35 13.50 10.08
C ASN A 153 30.74 12.03 10.26
N LEU A 154 31.82 11.70 9.56
CA LEU A 154 32.62 10.48 9.63
C LEU A 154 32.94 10.07 11.07
#